data_AF-A0A5C6D8R8-F1
#
_entry.id   AF-A0A5C6D8R8-F1
#
_cell.length_a   1.000
_cell.length_b   1.000
_cell.length_c   1.000
_cell.angle_alpha   90.00
_cell.angle_beta   90.00
_cell.angle_gamma   90.00
#
_symmetry.space_group_name_H-M   'P 1'
#
loop_
_entity.id
_entity.type
_entity.pdbx_description
1 polymer ?
#
loop_
_entity_poly.entity_id
_entity_poly.type
_entity_poly.pdbx_seq_one_letter_code
_entity_poly.pdbx_strand_id
1 'polypeptide(L)'
;MIEFLALCGARGVNLLLNVGPTPEGTLLAEEIERRKEVGQWMKVNGESIYGTHCCPVDFDFLWGAMTHKDKTVYLHVLEWEPEGIEFGGIVGKPSRAYFLADPRRKALPVTYEENGHVTKVEVPAKAPDSRNTVIAVEYDAPVVADPDAKGKYHWYTNRRTRHTDIRESDSAGRQALPKAVTGD
;
A
#
# COMPACT_ATOMS: atom_id res chain seq x y z
N MET A 1 -9.01 -2.20 5.48
CA MET A 1 -8.81 -0.80 5.95
C MET A 1 -7.37 -0.33 5.78
N ILE A 2 -6.38 -1.04 6.34
CA ILE A 2 -4.95 -0.68 6.19
C ILE A 2 -4.52 -0.63 4.72
N GLU A 3 -4.84 -1.67 3.95
CA GLU A 3 -4.58 -1.73 2.50
C GLU A 3 -5.17 -0.51 1.77
N PHE A 4 -6.46 -0.24 1.98
CA PHE A 4 -7.17 0.86 1.33
C PHE A 4 -6.57 2.23 1.67
N LEU A 5 -6.13 2.46 2.91
CA LEU A 5 -5.43 3.68 3.30
C LEU A 5 -4.14 3.89 2.49
N ALA A 6 -3.34 2.84 2.33
CA ALA A 6 -2.11 2.89 1.56
C ALA A 6 -2.38 3.18 0.08
N LEU A 7 -3.42 2.56 -0.50
CA LEU A 7 -3.83 2.82 -1.88
C LEU A 7 -4.32 4.27 -2.09
N CYS A 8 -5.04 4.84 -1.12
CA CYS A 8 -5.43 6.25 -1.15
C CYS A 8 -4.19 7.15 -1.17
N GLY A 9 -3.24 6.91 -0.25
CA GLY A 9 -1.97 7.64 -0.20
C GLY A 9 -1.19 7.55 -1.51
N ALA A 10 -1.07 6.36 -2.07
CA ALA A 10 -0.39 6.11 -3.34
C ALA A 10 -1.06 6.81 -4.53
N ARG A 11 -2.37 7.11 -4.45
CA ARG A 11 -3.10 7.87 -5.47
C ARG A 11 -3.19 9.37 -5.19
N GLY A 12 -2.58 9.85 -4.11
CA GLY A 12 -2.63 11.26 -3.73
C GLY A 12 -4.01 11.72 -3.26
N VAL A 13 -4.82 10.81 -2.71
CA VAL A 13 -6.16 11.11 -2.19
C VAL A 13 -6.23 10.85 -0.68
N ASN A 14 -7.12 11.58 -0.01
CA ASN A 14 -7.34 11.43 1.42
C ASN A 14 -8.42 10.38 1.70
N LEU A 15 -8.26 9.63 2.79
CA LEU A 15 -9.26 8.70 3.30
C LEU A 15 -9.96 9.30 4.52
N LEU A 16 -11.24 9.64 4.37
CA LEU A 16 -12.12 10.01 5.48
C LEU A 16 -12.93 8.78 5.90
N LEU A 17 -12.70 8.28 7.13
CA LEU A 17 -13.42 7.14 7.67
C LEU A 17 -14.58 7.61 8.55
N ASN A 18 -15.81 7.37 8.09
CA ASN A 18 -17.01 7.64 8.87
C ASN A 18 -17.23 6.57 9.95
N VAL A 19 -17.93 6.94 11.02
CA VAL A 19 -18.39 6.03 12.08
C VAL A 19 -19.87 6.25 12.34
N GLY A 20 -20.61 5.16 12.55
CA GLY A 20 -22.04 5.21 12.89
C GLY A 20 -22.26 4.63 14.28
N PRO A 21 -22.51 5.44 15.32
CA PRO A 21 -22.80 4.91 16.64
C PRO A 21 -24.14 4.18 16.67
N THR A 22 -24.31 3.28 17.63
CA THR A 22 -25.59 2.65 17.98
C THR A 22 -26.60 3.72 18.45
N PRO A 23 -27.90 3.39 18.56
CA PRO A 23 -28.90 4.31 19.13
C PRO A 23 -28.54 4.84 20.52
N GLU A 24 -27.76 4.08 21.28
CA GLU A 24 -27.26 4.43 22.61
C GLU A 24 -26.02 5.34 22.56
N GLY A 25 -25.55 5.71 21.36
CA GLY A 25 -24.40 6.60 21.17
C GLY A 25 -23.03 5.92 21.28
N THR A 26 -22.97 4.59 21.28
CA THR A 26 -21.72 3.81 21.42
C THR A 26 -21.25 3.22 20.11
N LEU A 27 -19.97 2.88 19.97
CA LEU A 27 -19.47 2.18 18.78
C LEU A 27 -19.55 0.67 19.00
N LEU A 28 -19.80 -0.09 17.93
CA LEU A 28 -19.79 -1.54 17.99
C LEU A 28 -18.38 -2.04 18.30
N ALA A 29 -18.28 -3.11 19.11
CA ALA A 29 -17.00 -3.65 19.57
C ALA A 29 -16.06 -4.00 18.40
N GLU A 30 -16.58 -4.65 17.35
CA GLU A 30 -15.80 -5.00 16.15
C GLU A 30 -15.20 -3.77 15.46
N GLU A 31 -15.93 -2.65 15.41
CA GLU A 31 -15.40 -1.45 14.80
C GLU A 31 -14.30 -0.81 15.65
N ILE A 32 -14.41 -0.90 16.97
CA ILE A 32 -13.35 -0.45 17.88
C ILE A 32 -12.10 -1.29 17.67
N GLU A 33 -12.24 -2.62 17.56
CA GLU A 33 -11.12 -3.53 17.31
C GLU A 33 -10.42 -3.23 15.97
N ARG A 34 -11.17 -3.13 14.87
CA ARG A 34 -10.61 -2.79 13.55
C ARG A 34 -9.90 -1.44 13.54
N ARG A 35 -10.43 -0.43 14.25
CA ARG A 35 -9.78 0.88 14.38
C ARG A 35 -8.51 0.81 15.24
N LYS A 36 -8.49 -0.01 16.29
CA LYS A 36 -7.29 -0.24 17.10
C LYS A 36 -6.18 -0.89 16.27
N GLU A 37 -6.51 -1.85 15.42
CA GLU A 37 -5.54 -2.46 14.49
C GLU A 37 -4.92 -1.44 13.54
N VAL A 38 -5.75 -0.58 12.93
CA VAL A 38 -5.24 0.53 12.09
C VAL A 38 -4.35 1.45 12.91
N GLY A 39 -4.78 1.83 14.12
CA GLY A 39 -3.97 2.67 15.01
C GLY A 39 -2.62 2.05 15.38
N GLN A 40 -2.57 0.74 15.62
CA GLN A 40 -1.33 0.02 15.90
C GLN A 40 -0.41 0.00 14.68
N TRP A 41 -0.96 -0.27 13.49
CA TRP A 41 -0.18 -0.23 12.25
C TRP A 41 0.35 1.18 11.95
N MET A 42 -0.48 2.22 12.15
CA MET A 42 -0.09 3.62 11.94
C MET A 42 1.01 4.09 12.90
N LYS A 43 1.09 3.55 14.12
CA LYS A 43 2.18 3.90 15.06
C LYS A 43 3.56 3.54 14.53
N VAL A 44 3.66 2.45 13.77
CA VAL A 44 4.95 1.96 13.25
C VAL A 44 5.19 2.39 11.81
N ASN A 45 4.12 2.45 10.99
CA ASN A 45 4.22 2.71 9.56
C ASN A 45 3.73 4.10 9.14
N GLY A 46 3.29 4.95 10.06
CA GLY A 46 2.68 6.25 9.74
C GLY A 46 3.59 7.21 8.95
N GLU A 47 4.91 7.05 9.03
CA GLU A 47 5.89 7.79 8.22
C GLU A 47 5.68 7.58 6.71
N SER A 48 5.15 6.43 6.30
CA SER A 48 4.82 6.10 4.91
C SER A 48 3.49 6.68 4.40
N ILE A 49 2.75 7.38 5.26
CA ILE A 49 1.45 7.97 4.94
C ILE A 49 1.46 9.48 5.19
N TYR A 50 1.98 9.92 6.34
CA TYR A 50 1.92 11.33 6.73
C TYR A 50 3.00 12.17 6.05
N GLY A 51 2.57 13.19 5.32
CA GLY A 51 3.47 14.10 4.61
C GLY A 51 4.20 13.45 3.45
N THR A 52 3.69 12.32 2.96
CA THR A 52 4.16 11.68 1.73
C THR A 52 3.40 12.23 0.53
N HIS A 53 3.97 12.01 -0.64
CA HIS A 53 3.34 12.22 -1.94
C HIS A 53 2.89 10.88 -2.54
N CYS A 54 2.05 10.97 -3.57
CA CYS A 54 1.55 9.83 -4.32
C CYS A 54 2.68 9.01 -4.97
N CYS A 55 2.32 7.88 -5.57
CA CYS A 55 3.24 7.06 -6.34
C CYS A 55 3.97 7.94 -7.37
N PRO A 56 5.32 7.93 -7.39
CA PRO A 56 6.09 8.75 -8.33
C PRO A 56 5.91 8.31 -9.79
N VAL A 57 5.45 7.08 -10.03
CA VAL A 57 5.23 6.51 -11.36
C VAL A 57 3.74 6.22 -11.62
N ASP A 58 3.35 6.27 -12.88
CA ASP A 58 1.96 6.17 -13.36
C ASP A 58 1.65 4.77 -13.92
N PHE A 59 1.93 3.73 -13.14
CA PHE A 59 1.55 2.34 -13.42
C PHE A 59 1.39 1.51 -12.14
N ASP A 60 0.62 0.42 -12.22
CA ASP A 60 0.30 -0.44 -11.08
C ASP A 60 1.34 -1.56 -10.89
N PHE A 61 1.48 -2.01 -9.64
CA PHE A 61 2.30 -3.17 -9.26
C PHE A 61 1.39 -4.30 -8.79
N LEU A 62 1.73 -5.55 -9.11
CA LEU A 62 0.97 -6.71 -8.65
C LEU A 62 1.08 -6.91 -7.13
N TRP A 63 2.24 -6.59 -6.56
CA TRP A 63 2.51 -6.72 -5.13
C TRP A 63 1.90 -5.60 -4.27
N GLY A 64 1.46 -4.47 -4.85
CA GLY A 64 0.91 -3.37 -4.07
C GLY A 64 1.10 -1.97 -4.66
N ALA A 65 1.57 -1.02 -3.85
CA ALA A 65 1.63 0.39 -4.20
C ALA A 65 2.82 1.13 -3.57
N MET A 66 3.09 2.35 -4.03
CA MET A 66 4.16 3.21 -3.49
C MET A 66 3.65 4.58 -3.05
N THR A 67 4.23 5.08 -1.97
CA THR A 67 4.27 6.53 -1.65
C THR A 67 5.73 6.97 -1.61
N HIS A 68 5.97 8.29 -1.62
CA HIS A 68 7.34 8.78 -1.47
C HIS A 68 7.41 10.06 -0.65
N LYS A 69 8.57 10.31 -0.05
CA LYS A 69 8.87 11.55 0.67
C LYS A 69 10.36 11.81 0.62
N ASP A 70 10.75 13.02 0.23
CA ASP A 70 12.14 13.45 0.13
C ASP A 70 12.99 12.47 -0.70
N LYS A 71 13.85 11.70 -0.05
CA LYS A 71 14.76 10.71 -0.66
C LYS A 71 14.30 9.26 -0.48
N THR A 72 13.07 9.05 0.01
CA THR A 72 12.60 7.72 0.39
C THR A 72 11.34 7.35 -0.39
N VAL A 73 11.37 6.15 -0.98
CA VAL A 73 10.18 5.48 -1.50
C VAL A 73 9.71 4.47 -0.46
N TYR A 74 8.42 4.47 -0.15
CA TYR A 74 7.80 3.48 0.72
C TYR A 74 7.01 2.50 -0.13
N LEU A 75 7.42 1.23 -0.12
CA LEU A 75 6.70 0.14 -0.76
C LEU A 75 5.65 -0.37 0.21
N HIS A 76 4.38 -0.27 -0.14
CA HIS A 76 3.27 -0.89 0.56
C HIS A 76 3.02 -2.26 -0.06
N VAL A 77 3.59 -3.31 0.52
CA VAL A 77 3.51 -4.68 0.01
C VAL A 77 2.24 -5.33 0.55
N LEU A 78 1.25 -5.47 -0.34
CA LEU A 78 -0.09 -6.00 -0.05
C LEU A 78 -0.23 -7.45 -0.48
N GLU A 79 0.49 -7.84 -1.54
CA GLU A 79 0.63 -9.23 -1.99
C GLU A 79 2.13 -9.58 -1.89
N TRP A 80 2.46 -10.54 -1.03
CA TRP A 80 3.85 -10.86 -0.68
C TRP A 80 4.51 -11.76 -1.72
N GLU A 81 5.69 -11.37 -2.21
CA GLU A 81 6.47 -12.15 -3.17
C GLU A 81 7.79 -12.62 -2.54
N PRO A 82 7.92 -13.91 -2.16
CA PRO A 82 9.14 -14.44 -1.55
C PRO A 82 10.40 -14.34 -2.40
N GLU A 83 10.25 -14.15 -3.71
CA GLU A 83 11.37 -14.01 -4.66
C GLU A 83 11.98 -12.60 -4.66
N GLY A 84 11.37 -11.65 -3.94
CA GLY A 84 11.78 -10.25 -3.87
C GLY A 84 10.68 -9.31 -4.37
N ILE A 85 10.72 -8.07 -3.91
CA ILE A 85 9.81 -7.01 -4.37
C ILE A 85 10.54 -6.16 -5.40
N GLU A 86 10.01 -6.12 -6.63
CA GLU A 86 10.62 -5.43 -7.76
C GLU A 86 9.77 -4.26 -8.23
N PHE A 87 10.40 -3.13 -8.51
CA PHE A 87 9.75 -1.94 -9.03
C PHE A 87 10.69 -1.14 -9.94
N GLY A 88 10.12 -0.45 -10.92
CA GLY A 88 10.87 0.33 -11.91
C GLY A 88 10.53 1.81 -11.87
N GLY A 89 11.30 2.60 -12.62
CA GLY A 89 10.99 3.98 -12.94
C GLY A 89 11.38 5.01 -11.88
N ILE A 90 12.26 4.65 -10.93
CA ILE A 90 12.90 5.62 -10.03
C ILE A 90 14.34 5.84 -10.45
N VAL A 91 14.69 7.09 -10.76
CA VAL A 91 16.04 7.44 -11.18
C VAL A 91 16.96 7.51 -9.98
N GLY A 92 18.07 6.79 -10.07
CA GLY A 92 19.14 6.81 -9.08
C GLY A 92 19.29 5.48 -8.35
N LYS A 93 20.47 5.24 -7.82
CA LYS A 93 20.77 3.99 -7.11
C LYS A 93 20.20 4.05 -5.68
N PRO A 94 19.49 2.99 -5.23
CA PRO A 94 19.09 2.89 -3.83
C PRO A 94 20.33 2.73 -2.94
N SER A 95 20.36 3.52 -1.87
CA SER A 95 21.41 3.50 -0.86
C SER A 95 21.16 2.43 0.21
N ARG A 96 19.88 2.23 0.58
CA ARG A 96 19.48 1.28 1.63
C ARG A 96 18.00 0.92 1.53
N ALA A 97 17.65 -0.32 1.88
CA ALA A 97 16.27 -0.71 2.12
C ALA A 97 16.12 -1.40 3.49
N TYR A 98 14.97 -1.23 4.14
CA TYR A 98 14.65 -1.87 5.42
C TYR A 98 13.14 -1.93 5.66
N PHE A 99 12.70 -2.83 6.55
CA PHE A 99 11.32 -2.83 7.02
C PHE A 99 11.07 -1.62 7.93
N LEU A 100 10.10 -0.79 7.59
CA LEU A 100 9.80 0.42 8.37
C LEU A 100 9.41 0.09 9.82
N ALA A 101 8.71 -1.03 10.01
CA ALA A 101 8.30 -1.54 11.31
C ALA A 101 9.45 -2.18 12.13
N ASP A 102 10.63 -2.44 11.56
CA ASP A 102 11.78 -2.94 12.32
C ASP A 102 12.47 -1.78 13.05
N PRO A 103 12.45 -1.74 14.40
CA PRO A 103 13.10 -0.67 15.15
C PRO A 103 14.62 -0.60 14.92
N ARG A 104 15.24 -1.73 14.53
CA ARG A 104 16.68 -1.80 14.24
C ARG A 104 16.99 -1.37 12.81
N ARG A 105 15.96 -1.20 11.96
CA ARG A 105 16.07 -0.87 10.53
C ARG A 105 17.15 -1.71 9.85
N LYS A 106 17.12 -3.03 10.07
CA LYS A 106 18.11 -3.94 9.49
C LYS A 106 18.06 -3.85 7.98
N ALA A 107 19.23 -3.64 7.37
CA ALA A 107 19.34 -3.52 5.92
C ALA A 107 18.92 -4.81 5.21
N LEU A 108 18.12 -4.66 4.17
CA LEU A 108 17.76 -5.69 3.21
C LEU A 108 18.71 -5.60 2.00
N PRO A 109 19.07 -6.73 1.37
CA PRO A 109 19.79 -6.72 0.10
C PRO A 109 18.97 -6.04 -0.98
N VAL A 110 19.63 -5.20 -1.79
CA VAL A 110 19.01 -4.48 -2.90
C VAL A 110 19.89 -4.61 -4.14
N THR A 111 19.27 -4.96 -5.26
CA THR A 111 19.90 -4.92 -6.58
C THR A 111 19.27 -3.82 -7.41
N TYR A 112 20.08 -3.13 -8.20
CA TYR A 112 19.64 -2.03 -9.05
C TYR A 112 20.21 -2.17 -10.46
N GLU A 113 19.32 -2.15 -11.46
CA GLU A 113 19.66 -2.13 -12.87
C GLU A 113 19.55 -0.68 -13.40
N GLU A 114 20.71 -0.08 -13.69
CA GLU A 114 20.79 1.32 -14.13
C GLU A 114 20.05 1.59 -15.45
N ASN A 115 20.19 0.70 -16.44
CA ASN A 115 19.67 0.90 -17.81
C ASN A 115 18.15 0.71 -17.93
N GLY A 116 17.50 0.32 -16.83
CA GLY A 116 16.06 0.19 -16.74
C GLY A 116 15.48 0.87 -15.51
N HIS A 117 16.27 1.52 -14.66
CA HIS A 117 15.81 2.04 -13.36
C HIS A 117 15.02 1.01 -12.54
N VAL A 118 15.44 -0.27 -12.60
CA VAL A 118 14.75 -1.37 -11.92
C VAL A 118 15.44 -1.63 -10.59
N THR A 119 14.68 -1.57 -9.50
CA THR A 119 15.11 -1.88 -8.16
C THR A 119 14.43 -3.16 -7.69
N LYS A 120 15.19 -4.10 -7.16
CA LYS A 120 14.67 -5.31 -6.51
C LYS A 120 15.19 -5.38 -5.08
N VAL A 121 14.26 -5.55 -4.14
CA VAL A 121 14.55 -5.74 -2.71
C VAL A 121 14.34 -7.21 -2.36
N GLU A 122 15.36 -7.85 -1.83
CA GLU A 122 15.23 -9.21 -1.31
C GLU A 122 14.51 -9.21 0.03
N VAL A 123 13.59 -10.16 0.20
CA VAL A 123 12.71 -10.25 1.36
C VAL A 123 12.69 -11.69 1.92
N PRO A 124 12.38 -11.88 3.22
CA PRO A 124 12.25 -13.22 3.77
C PRO A 124 11.05 -13.97 3.18
N ALA A 125 11.06 -15.29 3.32
CA ALA A 125 10.00 -16.15 2.81
C ALA A 125 8.60 -15.81 3.34
N LYS A 126 8.50 -15.21 4.53
CA LYS A 126 7.24 -14.83 5.18
C LYS A 126 7.19 -13.32 5.42
N ALA A 127 6.05 -12.71 5.07
CA ALA A 127 5.75 -11.32 5.36
C ALA A 127 5.78 -11.05 6.88
N PRO A 128 6.42 -9.95 7.32
CA PRO A 128 6.31 -9.45 8.70
C PRO A 128 4.86 -9.09 9.11
N ASP A 129 4.11 -8.42 8.24
CA ASP A 129 2.67 -8.17 8.38
C ASP A 129 1.96 -8.53 7.08
N SER A 130 0.99 -9.43 7.14
CA SER A 130 0.27 -9.93 5.96
C SER A 130 -0.79 -8.96 5.42
N ARG A 131 -1.13 -7.90 6.15
CA ARG A 131 -2.10 -6.88 5.71
C ARG A 131 -1.43 -5.79 4.89
N ASN A 132 -0.24 -5.35 5.32
CA ASN A 132 0.60 -4.40 4.60
C ASN A 132 1.97 -4.35 5.27
N THR A 133 2.98 -4.94 4.62
CA THR A 133 4.37 -4.76 5.03
C THR A 133 4.94 -3.53 4.32
N VAL A 134 5.50 -2.59 5.08
CA VAL A 134 6.13 -1.39 4.52
C VAL A 134 7.64 -1.54 4.47
N ILE A 135 8.21 -1.40 3.28
CA ILE A 135 9.65 -1.34 3.05
C ILE A 135 10.01 0.10 2.67
N ALA A 136 10.92 0.71 3.43
CA ALA A 136 11.50 2.00 3.07
C ALA A 136 12.74 1.76 2.21
N VAL A 137 12.80 2.40 1.04
CA VAL A 137 13.95 2.40 0.12
C VAL A 137 14.48 3.83 0.04
N GLU A 138 15.66 4.05 0.60
CA GLU A 138 16.34 5.35 0.66
C GLU A 138 17.28 5.51 -0.54
N TYR A 139 17.32 6.72 -1.11
CA TYR A 139 18.18 7.13 -2.21
C TYR A 139 19.15 8.22 -1.75
N ASP A 140 20.26 8.39 -2.47
CA ASP A 140 21.24 9.45 -2.16
C ASP A 140 20.73 10.85 -2.54
N ALA A 141 19.79 10.91 -3.49
CA ALA A 141 19.14 12.11 -3.99
C ALA A 141 17.61 12.05 -3.76
N PRO A 142 16.90 13.19 -3.83
CA PRO A 142 15.44 13.19 -3.81
C PRO A 142 14.85 12.25 -4.87
N VAL A 143 13.71 11.63 -4.54
CA VAL A 143 13.02 10.70 -5.44
C VAL A 143 12.59 11.44 -6.70
N VAL A 144 13.05 10.95 -7.85
CA VAL A 144 12.68 11.44 -9.18
C VAL A 144 12.21 10.25 -10.01
N ALA A 145 11.04 10.37 -10.61
CA ALA A 145 10.54 9.38 -11.54
C ALA A 145 11.27 9.47 -12.89
N ASP A 146 11.48 8.34 -13.56
CA ASP A 146 11.94 8.32 -14.95
C ASP A 146 10.90 9.08 -15.80
N PRO A 147 11.28 10.17 -16.51
CA PRO A 147 10.36 10.91 -17.37
C PRO A 147 9.74 10.02 -18.47
N ASP A 148 10.43 8.94 -18.87
CA ASP A 148 9.98 7.98 -19.86
C ASP A 148 9.20 6.80 -19.24
N ALA A 149 8.88 6.86 -17.94
CA ALA A 149 8.16 5.79 -17.24
C ALA A 149 6.79 5.47 -17.86
N LYS A 150 6.17 6.42 -18.58
CA LYS A 150 4.88 6.22 -19.24
C LYS A 150 4.98 5.18 -20.36
N GLY A 151 4.46 3.99 -20.11
CA GLY A 151 4.34 2.90 -21.08
C GLY A 151 5.58 2.01 -21.24
N LYS A 152 6.76 2.43 -20.73
CA LYS A 152 8.03 1.69 -20.80
C LYS A 152 8.06 0.46 -19.88
N TYR A 153 7.45 0.56 -18.70
CA TYR A 153 7.44 -0.48 -17.67
C TYR A 153 6.18 -1.36 -17.65
N HIS A 154 5.36 -1.28 -18.72
CA HIS A 154 4.02 -1.86 -18.76
C HIS A 154 3.98 -3.40 -18.89
N TRP A 155 5.13 -4.09 -18.85
CA TRP A 155 5.19 -5.53 -19.13
C TRP A 155 4.59 -6.42 -18.02
N TYR A 156 4.31 -5.89 -16.83
CA TYR A 156 3.70 -6.64 -15.72
C TYR A 156 2.16 -6.75 -15.76
N THR A 157 1.45 -6.02 -16.63
CA THR A 157 -0.03 -5.93 -16.56
C THR A 157 -0.79 -7.04 -17.32
N ASN A 158 -0.10 -8.07 -17.83
CA ASN A 158 -0.76 -9.17 -18.55
C ASN A 158 -1.45 -10.23 -17.66
N ARG A 159 -1.52 -10.05 -16.34
CA ARG A 159 -2.38 -10.86 -15.45
C ARG A 159 -3.67 -10.11 -15.13
N ARG A 160 -4.79 -10.81 -15.34
CA ARG A 160 -6.16 -10.33 -15.61
C ARG A 160 -6.91 -9.66 -14.44
N THR A 161 -6.23 -9.13 -13.41
CA THR A 161 -6.92 -8.51 -12.26
C THR A 161 -6.10 -7.34 -11.75
N ARG A 162 -6.64 -6.12 -11.87
CA ARG A 162 -5.99 -4.93 -11.32
C ARG A 162 -6.29 -4.89 -9.83
N HIS A 163 -5.34 -4.44 -9.02
CA HIS A 163 -5.58 -4.22 -7.59
C HIS A 163 -6.69 -3.17 -7.31
N THR A 164 -7.06 -2.36 -8.32
CA THR A 164 -8.23 -1.46 -8.28
C THR A 164 -9.56 -2.18 -8.30
N ASP A 165 -9.59 -3.45 -8.69
CA ASP A 165 -10.80 -4.26 -8.63
C ASP A 165 -11.02 -4.59 -7.15
N ILE A 166 -11.73 -3.70 -6.45
CA ILE A 166 -12.17 -3.90 -5.06
C ILE A 166 -12.76 -5.31 -5.01
N ARG A 167 -12.08 -6.22 -4.28
CA ARG A 167 -12.63 -7.54 -3.98
C ARG A 167 -13.99 -7.30 -3.33
N GLU A 168 -15.08 -7.65 -4.02
CA GLU A 168 -16.40 -7.60 -3.41
C GLU A 168 -16.35 -8.46 -2.14
N SER A 169 -16.49 -7.82 -0.98
CA SER A 169 -16.57 -8.56 0.27
C SER A 169 -17.98 -9.15 0.36
N ASP A 170 -18.08 -10.48 0.33
CA ASP A 170 -19.32 -11.22 0.58
C ASP A 170 -19.89 -11.03 2.01
N SER A 171 -19.27 -10.18 2.83
CA SER A 171 -19.75 -9.80 4.17
C SER A 171 -20.67 -8.58 4.19
N ALA A 172 -21.02 -7.98 3.05
CA ALA A 172 -22.12 -7.02 3.00
C ALA A 172 -23.44 -7.81 3.11
N GLY A 173 -24.02 -7.82 4.31
CA GLY A 173 -25.22 -8.58 4.64
C GLY A 173 -26.29 -8.48 3.56
N ARG A 174 -26.57 -9.62 2.91
CA ARG A 174 -27.84 -9.85 2.19
C ARG A 174 -28.97 -9.90 3.21
N GLN A 175 -29.39 -8.75 3.73
CA GLN A 175 -30.75 -8.62 4.25
C GLN A 175 -31.66 -8.28 3.07
N ALA A 176 -32.57 -9.20 2.77
CA ALA A 176 -33.63 -8.97 1.80
C ALA A 176 -34.43 -7.73 2.22
N LEU A 177 -34.58 -6.79 1.29
CA LEU A 177 -35.50 -5.66 1.44
C LEU A 177 -36.91 -6.22 1.74
N PRO A 178 -37.59 -5.80 2.81
CA PRO A 178 -38.95 -6.24 3.07
C PRO A 178 -39.87 -5.75 1.94
N LYS A 179 -40.79 -6.62 1.51
CA LYS A 179 -41.78 -6.32 0.47
C LYS A 179 -42.59 -5.09 0.87
N ALA A 180 -42.68 -4.12 -0.04
CA ALA A 180 -43.57 -2.98 0.10
C ALA A 180 -45.00 -3.48 0.34
N VAL A 181 -45.63 -3.00 1.41
CA VAL A 181 -47.05 -3.18 1.67
C VAL A 181 -47.78 -2.28 0.68
N THR A 182 -48.36 -2.86 -0.36
CA THR A 182 -49.41 -2.21 -1.14
C THR A 182 -50.69 -2.28 -0.32
N GLY A 183 -51.10 -1.14 0.25
CA GLY A 183 -52.40 -0.99 0.88
C GLY A 183 -53.51 -0.92 -0.16
N ASP A 184 -54.67 -1.45 0.23
CA ASP A 184 -55.95 -1.51 -0.49
C ASP A 184 -56.51 -0.13 -0.91
#